data_AF-A0A399PZE7-F1
#
_entry.id   AF-A0A399PZE7-F1
#
_cell.length_a   1.000
_cell.length_b   1.000
_cell.length_c   1.000
_cell.angle_alpha   90.00
_cell.angle_beta   90.00
_cell.angle_gamma   90.00
#
_symmetry.space_group_name_H-M   'P 1'
#
loop_
_entity.id
_entity.type
_entity.pdbx_description
1 polymer ?
#
loop_
_entity_poly.entity_id
_entity_poly.type
_entity_poly.pdbx_seq_one_letter_code
_entity_poly.pdbx_strand_id
1 'polypeptide(L)'
;VWRATSAVPSMDALGVFRGFALHRVELPASDRTRVLAFGEVRDRAVVSVDGVRIGVIQRDQHETAIAVPPGRILEVLVEDQGRVNYGVRIGEAKGLIGPATLDGAELTGWESLPLDLGAMAASVISAASFAVTSGAEPVAFLDGPVLARASFEMDAPADLFLDTRSWGKGVAIVNGFALGRYWTRGPQHTLYVPGAQLRAGRNDLVVFETGAAADPVVAFLAQPELGHLES
;
A
#
# COMPACT_ATOMS: atom_id res chain seq x y z
N VAL A 1 -13.59 7.73 7.80
CA VAL A 1 -14.98 7.22 7.92
C VAL A 1 -15.39 6.64 6.58
N TRP A 2 -16.09 5.51 6.57
CA TRP A 2 -16.61 4.87 5.36
C TRP A 2 -17.66 5.75 4.67
N ARG A 3 -17.68 5.73 3.33
CA ARG A 3 -18.65 6.45 2.49
C ARG A 3 -19.32 5.46 1.55
N ALA A 4 -20.65 5.38 1.62
CA ALA A 4 -21.44 4.54 0.73
C ALA A 4 -21.75 5.27 -0.59
N THR A 5 -21.62 4.57 -1.71
CA THR A 5 -21.93 5.05 -3.06
C THR A 5 -22.60 3.95 -3.88
N SER A 6 -23.44 4.33 -4.85
CA SER A 6 -24.11 3.34 -5.72
C SER A 6 -23.10 2.62 -6.63
N ALA A 7 -22.20 3.36 -7.25
CA ALA A 7 -21.10 2.85 -8.08
C ALA A 7 -19.75 3.07 -7.38
N VAL A 8 -18.70 2.42 -7.87
CA VAL A 8 -17.34 2.64 -7.36
C VAL A 8 -16.88 4.07 -7.68
N PRO A 9 -16.50 4.89 -6.68
CA PRO A 9 -16.05 6.25 -6.92
C PRO A 9 -14.57 6.26 -7.26
N SER A 10 -14.16 7.17 -8.16
CA SER A 10 -12.75 7.51 -8.30
C SER A 10 -12.21 8.14 -7.00
N MET A 11 -10.89 8.13 -6.80
CA MET A 11 -10.27 8.79 -5.65
C MET A 11 -10.55 10.29 -5.66
N ASP A 12 -10.58 10.93 -6.83
CA ASP A 12 -10.91 12.35 -6.97
C ASP A 12 -12.37 12.63 -6.59
N ALA A 13 -13.31 11.74 -6.92
CA ALA A 13 -14.71 11.85 -6.45
C ALA A 13 -14.84 11.69 -4.93
N LEU A 14 -13.91 10.97 -4.30
CA LEU A 14 -13.77 10.91 -2.83
C LEU A 14 -13.06 12.14 -2.24
N GLY A 15 -12.53 13.05 -3.06
CA GLY A 15 -11.69 14.15 -2.61
C GLY A 15 -10.32 13.70 -2.08
N VAL A 16 -9.84 12.54 -2.56
CA VAL A 16 -8.55 11.94 -2.17
C VAL A 16 -7.57 12.11 -3.33
N PHE A 17 -6.54 12.92 -3.12
CA PHE A 17 -5.61 13.32 -4.18
C PHE A 17 -4.19 12.77 -4.00
N ARG A 18 -4.01 11.74 -3.17
CA ARG A 18 -2.76 11.00 -3.01
C ARG A 18 -2.96 9.78 -2.13
N GLY A 19 -2.00 8.86 -2.18
CA GLY A 19 -1.95 7.73 -1.24
C GLY A 19 -2.93 6.65 -1.63
N PHE A 20 -3.80 6.26 -0.70
CA PHE A 20 -4.59 5.04 -0.83
C PHE A 20 -6.06 5.25 -0.48
N ALA A 21 -6.92 4.48 -1.14
CA ALA A 21 -8.32 4.31 -0.77
C ALA A 21 -8.67 2.82 -0.81
N LEU A 22 -9.39 2.36 0.21
CA LEU A 22 -9.97 1.01 0.24
C LEU A 22 -11.42 1.08 -0.21
N HIS A 23 -11.78 0.32 -1.22
CA HIS A 23 -13.17 0.13 -1.64
C HIS A 23 -13.60 -1.28 -1.26
N ARG A 24 -14.85 -1.45 -0.82
CA ARG A 24 -15.44 -2.76 -0.59
C ARG A 24 -16.87 -2.86 -1.08
N VAL A 25 -17.30 -4.07 -1.42
CA VAL A 25 -18.66 -4.37 -1.85
C VAL A 25 -19.00 -5.82 -1.51
N GLU A 26 -20.27 -6.12 -1.24
CA GLU A 26 -20.73 -7.49 -1.11
C GLU A 26 -20.84 -8.16 -2.49
N LEU A 27 -20.25 -9.34 -2.64
CA LEU A 27 -20.37 -10.16 -3.83
C LEU A 27 -21.70 -10.92 -3.83
N PRO A 28 -22.39 -11.03 -4.97
CA PRO A 28 -23.54 -11.92 -5.09
C PRO A 28 -23.11 -13.37 -4.80
N ALA A 29 -23.91 -14.12 -4.03
CA ALA A 29 -23.59 -15.51 -3.69
C ALA A 29 -23.34 -16.36 -4.95
N SER A 30 -22.24 -17.13 -4.94
CA SER A 30 -21.88 -18.05 -6.02
C SER A 30 -20.89 -19.08 -5.50
N ASP A 31 -20.84 -20.24 -6.15
CA ASP A 31 -19.87 -21.32 -5.97
C ASP A 31 -18.78 -21.33 -7.08
N ARG A 32 -18.84 -20.39 -8.03
CA ARG A 32 -17.90 -20.30 -9.16
C ARG A 32 -16.92 -19.14 -8.98
N THR A 33 -15.71 -19.35 -9.51
CA THR A 33 -14.78 -18.26 -9.82
C THR A 33 -15.38 -17.38 -10.90
N ARG A 34 -15.25 -16.06 -10.74
CA ARG A 34 -15.82 -15.05 -11.64
C ARG A 34 -14.79 -14.01 -12.01
N VAL A 35 -15.01 -13.27 -13.09
CA VAL A 35 -14.09 -12.23 -13.55
C VAL A 35 -14.54 -10.88 -13.01
N LEU A 36 -13.74 -10.32 -12.11
CA LEU A 36 -13.84 -8.91 -11.72
C LEU A 36 -13.12 -8.06 -12.76
N ALA A 37 -13.78 -7.03 -13.29
CA ALA A 37 -13.18 -6.10 -14.23
C ALA A 37 -13.54 -4.65 -13.89
N PHE A 38 -12.63 -3.74 -14.19
CA PHE A 38 -12.80 -2.29 -14.12
C PHE A 38 -12.64 -1.68 -15.51
N GLY A 39 -13.23 -0.50 -15.75
CA GLY A 39 -12.95 0.27 -16.96
C GLY A 39 -11.46 0.58 -17.07
N GLU A 40 -10.89 1.19 -16.01
CA GLU A 40 -9.45 1.31 -15.82
C GLU A 40 -9.08 1.27 -14.33
N VAL A 41 -7.85 0.88 -14.03
CA VAL A 41 -7.23 1.04 -12.71
C VAL A 41 -6.15 2.11 -12.81
N ARG A 42 -6.21 3.12 -11.94
CA ARG A 42 -5.29 4.27 -11.92
C ARG A 42 -4.72 4.49 -10.50
N ASP A 43 -3.64 3.83 -10.11
CA ASP A 43 -2.70 3.09 -10.99
C ASP A 43 -2.49 1.63 -10.59
N ARG A 44 -2.69 1.27 -9.32
CA ARG A 44 -2.52 -0.11 -8.85
C ARG A 44 -3.60 -0.47 -7.86
N ALA A 45 -4.18 -1.66 -8.02
CA ALA A 45 -5.21 -2.17 -7.12
C ALA A 45 -4.80 -3.54 -6.58
N VAL A 46 -4.75 -3.70 -5.25
CA VAL A 46 -4.64 -5.01 -4.60
C VAL A 46 -6.06 -5.49 -4.33
N VAL A 47 -6.39 -6.67 -4.85
CA VAL A 47 -7.72 -7.27 -4.75
C VAL A 47 -7.70 -8.39 -3.73
N SER A 48 -8.66 -8.36 -2.80
CA SER A 48 -8.85 -9.38 -1.78
C SER A 48 -10.32 -9.80 -1.70
N VAL A 49 -10.57 -11.05 -1.32
CA VAL A 49 -11.92 -11.57 -1.03
C VAL A 49 -11.91 -12.16 0.37
N ASP A 50 -12.84 -11.72 1.22
CA ASP A 50 -12.95 -12.12 2.62
C ASP A 50 -11.62 -12.00 3.38
N GLY A 51 -10.88 -10.91 3.13
CA GLY A 51 -9.57 -10.64 3.73
C GLY A 51 -8.40 -11.41 3.11
N VAL A 52 -8.63 -12.34 2.18
CA VAL A 52 -7.58 -13.10 1.49
C VAL A 52 -7.19 -12.40 0.19
N ARG A 53 -5.92 -12.05 0.04
CA ARG A 53 -5.41 -11.43 -1.18
C ARG A 53 -5.46 -12.39 -2.36
N ILE A 54 -6.06 -11.93 -3.45
CA ILE A 54 -6.23 -12.67 -4.70
C ILE A 54 -5.15 -12.29 -5.70
N GLY A 55 -4.84 -11.00 -5.80
CA GLY A 55 -3.81 -10.53 -6.72
C GLY A 55 -3.77 -9.02 -6.84
N VAL A 56 -3.14 -8.55 -7.92
CA VAL A 56 -2.91 -7.14 -8.19
C VAL A 56 -3.34 -6.87 -9.63
N ILE A 57 -4.01 -5.74 -9.84
CA ILE A 57 -4.28 -5.18 -11.17
C ILE A 57 -3.38 -3.95 -11.33
N GLN A 58 -2.59 -3.91 -12.40
CA GLN A 58 -1.63 -2.85 -12.65
C GLN A 58 -1.83 -2.10 -13.97
N ARG A 59 -1.86 -0.76 -13.89
CA ARG A 59 -2.00 0.12 -15.05
C ARG A 59 -0.84 0.00 -16.04
N ASP A 60 0.40 -0.11 -15.55
CA ASP A 60 1.61 -0.20 -16.39
C ASP A 60 1.69 -1.52 -17.16
N GLN A 61 0.92 -2.53 -16.73
CA GLN A 61 0.76 -3.81 -17.43
C GLN A 61 -0.53 -3.87 -18.27
N HIS A 62 -1.29 -2.76 -18.35
CA HIS A 62 -2.58 -2.67 -19.04
C HIS A 62 -3.62 -3.66 -18.53
N GLU A 63 -3.52 -4.04 -17.26
CA GLU A 63 -4.46 -4.95 -16.64
C GLU A 63 -5.71 -4.18 -16.18
N THR A 64 -6.86 -4.79 -16.40
CA THR A 64 -8.15 -4.24 -15.97
C THR A 64 -9.05 -5.26 -15.31
N ALA A 65 -8.65 -6.54 -15.30
CA ALA A 65 -9.48 -7.63 -14.81
C ALA A 65 -8.66 -8.70 -14.08
N ILE A 66 -9.31 -9.41 -13.16
CA ILE A 66 -8.75 -10.52 -12.40
C ILE A 66 -9.85 -11.53 -12.07
N ALA A 67 -9.50 -12.82 -12.03
CA ALA A 67 -10.39 -13.86 -11.54
C ALA A 67 -10.48 -13.79 -10.00
N VAL A 68 -11.70 -13.76 -9.46
CA VAL A 68 -11.97 -13.78 -8.02
C VAL A 68 -12.73 -15.05 -7.62
N PRO A 69 -12.36 -15.71 -6.51
CA PRO A 69 -13.05 -16.92 -6.06
C PRO A 69 -14.44 -16.60 -5.48
N PRO A 70 -15.25 -17.62 -5.19
CA PRO A 70 -16.39 -17.49 -4.28
C PRO A 70 -16.01 -16.80 -2.97
N GLY A 71 -16.88 -15.92 -2.49
CA GLY A 71 -16.72 -15.22 -1.22
C GLY A 71 -17.80 -14.18 -1.03
N ARG A 72 -17.78 -13.50 0.12
CA ARG A 72 -18.81 -12.53 0.49
C ARG A 72 -18.38 -11.10 0.27
N ILE A 73 -17.19 -10.71 0.74
CA ILE A 73 -16.73 -9.32 0.74
C ILE A 73 -15.57 -9.20 -0.23
N LEU A 74 -15.75 -8.40 -1.29
CA LEU A 74 -14.67 -7.96 -2.16
C LEU A 74 -14.06 -6.69 -1.59
N GLU A 75 -12.74 -6.65 -1.48
CA GLU A 75 -11.95 -5.50 -1.06
C GLU A 75 -10.93 -5.15 -2.14
N VAL A 76 -10.82 -3.85 -2.43
CA VAL A 76 -9.92 -3.32 -3.46
C VAL A 76 -9.16 -2.15 -2.86
N LEU A 77 -7.91 -2.38 -2.47
CA LEU A 77 -7.00 -1.33 -2.02
C LEU A 77 -6.35 -0.68 -3.24
N VAL A 78 -6.67 0.58 -3.47
CA VAL A 78 -6.18 1.34 -4.62
C VAL A 78 -5.07 2.28 -4.19
N GLU A 79 -4.00 2.31 -4.97
CA GLU A 79 -2.86 3.20 -4.82
C GLU A 79 -2.83 4.22 -5.97
N ASP A 80 -2.81 5.50 -5.61
CA ASP A 80 -2.44 6.60 -6.49
C ASP A 80 -0.91 6.69 -6.54
N GLN A 81 -0.31 6.27 -7.66
CA GLN A 81 1.15 6.24 -7.82
C GLN A 81 1.74 7.59 -8.26
N GLY A 82 0.97 8.67 -8.21
CA GLY A 82 1.39 10.01 -8.59
C GLY A 82 0.73 10.43 -9.90
N ARG A 83 0.25 11.67 -9.95
CA ARG A 83 -0.40 12.22 -11.13
C ARG A 83 0.62 12.51 -12.24
N VAL A 84 0.18 12.31 -13.48
CA VAL A 84 0.96 12.70 -14.65
C VAL A 84 1.21 14.22 -14.58
N ASN A 85 2.46 14.62 -14.74
CA ASN A 85 2.92 16.01 -14.64
C ASN A 85 3.29 16.62 -16.00
N TYR A 86 3.12 15.88 -17.10
CA TYR A 86 3.44 16.33 -18.45
C TYR A 86 2.50 15.72 -19.50
N GLY A 87 2.16 16.51 -20.52
CA GLY A 87 1.40 16.05 -21.69
C GLY A 87 -0.11 15.94 -21.47
N VAL A 88 -0.77 15.15 -22.33
CA VAL A 88 -2.24 15.16 -22.49
C VAL A 88 -3.02 14.50 -21.35
N ARG A 89 -2.34 13.77 -20.46
CA ARG A 89 -2.96 13.04 -19.34
C ARG A 89 -2.95 13.82 -18.02
N ILE A 90 -2.57 15.10 -18.06
CA ILE A 90 -2.65 15.99 -16.88
C ILE A 90 -4.12 16.13 -16.47
N GLY A 91 -4.37 16.03 -15.16
CA GLY A 91 -5.73 16.19 -14.59
C GLY A 91 -6.59 14.92 -14.64
N GLU A 92 -6.06 13.80 -15.14
CA GLU A 92 -6.76 12.52 -15.06
C GLU A 92 -7.08 12.13 -13.61
N ALA A 93 -8.32 11.70 -13.39
CA ALA A 93 -8.72 11.11 -12.13
C ALA A 93 -7.95 9.82 -11.84
N LYS A 94 -7.71 9.58 -10.56
CA LYS A 94 -7.06 8.40 -9.98
C LYS A 94 -8.12 7.50 -9.32
N GLY A 95 -7.73 6.29 -8.98
CA GLY A 95 -8.62 5.29 -8.38
C GLY A 95 -9.11 4.24 -9.37
N LEU A 96 -10.29 3.71 -9.11
CA LEU A 96 -11.01 2.81 -10.00
C LEU A 96 -11.88 3.66 -10.94
N ILE A 97 -11.68 3.51 -12.24
CA ILE A 97 -12.46 4.20 -13.27
C ILE A 97 -13.49 3.22 -13.79
N GLY A 98 -14.76 3.60 -13.65
CA GLY A 98 -15.90 2.71 -13.84
C GLY A 98 -16.14 2.24 -15.28
N PRO A 99 -17.04 1.26 -15.46
CA PRO A 99 -17.75 0.55 -14.39
C PRO A 99 -16.87 -0.51 -13.71
N ALA A 100 -17.27 -0.97 -12.51
CA ALA A 100 -16.77 -2.20 -11.90
C ALA A 100 -17.78 -3.31 -12.16
N THR A 101 -17.35 -4.41 -12.78
CA THR A 101 -18.24 -5.49 -13.20
C THR A 101 -17.75 -6.85 -12.71
N LEU A 102 -18.69 -7.76 -12.49
CA LEU A 102 -18.46 -9.17 -12.18
C LEU A 102 -19.15 -10.01 -13.25
N ASP A 103 -18.37 -10.76 -14.04
CA ASP A 103 -18.85 -11.44 -15.26
C ASP A 103 -19.63 -10.51 -16.21
N GLY A 104 -19.23 -9.23 -16.28
CA GLY A 104 -19.86 -8.21 -17.11
C GLY A 104 -21.12 -7.56 -16.51
N ALA A 105 -21.62 -8.03 -15.36
CA ALA A 105 -22.69 -7.37 -14.62
C ALA A 105 -22.12 -6.34 -13.65
N GLU A 106 -22.65 -5.11 -13.63
CA GLU A 106 -22.15 -4.05 -12.75
C GLU A 106 -22.35 -4.39 -11.26
N LEU A 107 -21.30 -4.15 -10.46
CA LEU A 107 -21.35 -4.23 -9.01
C LEU A 107 -21.77 -2.89 -8.43
N THR A 108 -22.80 -2.90 -7.58
CA THR A 108 -23.34 -1.70 -6.93
C THR A 108 -23.31 -1.81 -5.41
N GLY A 109 -23.44 -0.68 -4.71
CA GLY A 109 -23.49 -0.64 -3.24
C GLY A 109 -22.10 -0.65 -2.60
N TRP A 110 -21.19 0.15 -3.15
CA TRP A 110 -19.82 0.23 -2.69
C TRP A 110 -19.70 1.06 -1.41
N GLU A 111 -18.78 0.66 -0.54
CA GLU A 111 -18.31 1.48 0.57
C GLU A 111 -16.82 1.80 0.37
N SER A 112 -16.44 3.06 0.61
CA SER A 112 -15.07 3.52 0.39
C SER A 112 -14.48 4.20 1.62
N LEU A 113 -13.21 3.93 1.89
CA LEU A 113 -12.45 4.49 3.00
C LEU A 113 -11.10 5.06 2.48
N PRO A 114 -10.94 6.39 2.44
CA PRO A 114 -9.63 7.01 2.30
C PRO A 114 -8.71 6.61 3.46
N LEU A 115 -7.47 6.22 3.16
CA LEU A 115 -6.50 5.85 4.19
C LEU A 115 -5.59 7.02 4.53
N ASP A 116 -5.59 7.42 5.80
CA ASP A 116 -4.63 8.37 6.35
C ASP A 116 -3.48 7.59 7.00
N LEU A 117 -2.43 7.33 6.22
CA LEU A 117 -1.27 6.56 6.68
C LEU A 117 -0.54 7.24 7.86
N GLY A 118 -0.58 8.57 7.98
CA GLY A 118 0.02 9.27 9.09
C GLY A 118 -0.73 9.01 10.39
N ALA A 119 -2.06 9.14 10.35
CA ALA A 119 -2.91 8.81 11.49
C ALA A 119 -2.84 7.32 11.86
N MET A 120 -2.82 6.44 10.86
CA MET A 120 -2.68 4.99 11.08
C MET A 120 -1.32 4.64 11.71
N ALA A 121 -0.22 5.23 11.22
CA ALA A 121 1.10 5.04 11.80
C ALA A 121 1.17 5.54 13.26
N ALA A 122 0.62 6.73 13.55
CA ALA A 122 0.54 7.25 14.90
C ALA A 122 -0.25 6.30 15.84
N SER A 123 -1.38 5.78 15.36
CA SER A 123 -2.20 4.81 16.11
C SER A 123 -1.40 3.55 16.44
N VAL A 124 -0.70 2.97 15.46
CA VAL A 124 0.12 1.75 15.66
C VAL A 124 1.28 2.00 16.62
N ILE A 125 1.91 3.17 16.59
CA ILE A 125 2.99 3.54 17.52
C ILE A 125 2.46 3.64 18.96
N SER A 126 1.27 4.21 19.16
CA SER A 126 0.66 4.38 20.49
C SER A 126 -0.02 3.12 21.05
N ALA A 127 -0.32 2.14 20.20
CA ALA A 127 -1.13 0.99 20.59
C ALA A 127 -0.34 0.02 21.49
N ALA A 128 -0.88 -0.24 22.69
CA ALA A 128 -0.33 -1.22 23.62
C ALA A 128 -0.33 -2.65 23.05
N SER A 129 -1.26 -2.96 22.14
CA SER A 129 -1.34 -4.23 21.40
C SER A 129 -0.20 -4.42 20.38
N PHE A 130 0.57 -3.37 20.08
CA PHE A 130 1.81 -3.43 19.30
C PHE A 130 3.05 -3.32 20.20
N ALA A 131 2.92 -3.51 21.51
CA ALA A 131 4.07 -3.63 22.39
C ALA A 131 4.92 -4.82 21.91
N VAL A 132 6.16 -4.54 21.51
CA VAL A 132 7.13 -5.57 21.13
C VAL A 132 7.37 -6.41 22.38
N THR A 133 6.79 -7.61 22.41
CA THR A 133 7.07 -8.57 23.46
C THR A 133 8.50 -9.07 23.26
N SER A 134 9.36 -8.83 24.24
CA SER A 134 10.69 -9.45 24.27
C SER A 134 10.53 -10.98 24.18
N GLY A 135 11.05 -11.60 23.11
CA GLY A 135 10.94 -13.03 22.85
C GLY A 135 9.81 -13.46 21.91
N ALA A 136 9.11 -12.54 21.25
CA ALA A 136 8.24 -12.90 20.12
C ALA A 136 9.07 -13.41 18.94
N GLU A 137 8.62 -14.50 18.32
CA GLU A 137 9.24 -15.01 17.10
C GLU A 137 9.21 -13.93 15.99
N PRO A 138 10.31 -13.74 15.25
CA PRO A 138 10.33 -12.83 14.12
C PRO A 138 9.22 -13.18 13.12
N VAL A 139 8.56 -12.16 12.59
CA VAL A 139 7.59 -12.35 11.50
C VAL A 139 8.37 -12.85 10.28
N ALA A 140 8.16 -14.11 9.90
CA ALA A 140 8.90 -14.72 8.80
C ALA A 140 8.43 -14.28 7.41
N PHE A 141 7.18 -13.80 7.29
CA PHE A 141 6.60 -13.40 6.02
C PHE A 141 5.47 -12.39 6.25
N LEU A 142 5.38 -11.39 5.38
CA LEU A 142 4.23 -10.49 5.31
C LEU A 142 3.55 -10.65 3.94
N ASP A 143 2.24 -10.91 3.95
CA ASP A 143 1.38 -10.73 2.79
C ASP A 143 0.57 -9.44 2.97
N GLY A 144 0.94 -8.39 2.24
CA GLY A 144 0.26 -7.11 2.30
C GLY A 144 -1.17 -7.20 1.75
N PRO A 145 -2.04 -6.22 2.07
CA PRO A 145 -1.71 -4.98 2.75
C PRO A 145 -1.63 -5.11 4.28
N VAL A 146 -0.53 -4.66 4.87
CA VAL A 146 -0.29 -4.71 6.32
C VAL A 146 0.48 -3.49 6.81
N LEU A 147 0.21 -3.07 8.05
CA LEU A 147 1.06 -2.13 8.78
C LEU A 147 2.00 -2.90 9.70
N ALA A 148 3.29 -2.83 9.40
CA ALA A 148 4.35 -3.36 10.25
C ALA A 148 4.99 -2.22 11.06
N ARG A 149 5.39 -2.53 12.30
CA ARG A 149 6.10 -1.60 13.19
C ARG A 149 7.41 -2.24 13.62
N ALA A 150 8.47 -1.45 13.60
CA ALA A 150 9.75 -1.77 14.22
C ALA A 150 10.21 -0.59 15.09
N SER A 151 11.13 -0.87 16.01
CA SER A 151 11.86 0.16 16.76
C SER A 151 13.33 -0.18 16.82
N PHE A 152 14.18 0.85 16.82
CA PHE A 152 15.63 0.72 16.92
C PHE A 152 16.20 1.84 17.79
N GLU A 153 17.33 1.57 18.44
CA GLU A 153 18.04 2.51 19.32
C GLU A 153 19.24 3.11 18.58
N MET A 154 19.57 4.36 18.87
CA MET A 154 20.75 5.06 18.33
C MET A 154 21.46 5.86 19.42
N ASP A 155 22.79 5.90 19.40
CA ASP A 155 23.55 6.74 20.34
C ASP A 155 23.41 8.24 20.03
N ALA A 156 23.37 8.58 18.74
CA ALA A 156 23.18 9.94 18.24
C ALA A 156 22.45 9.94 16.89
N PRO A 157 21.72 11.00 16.53
CA PRO A 157 21.10 11.12 15.22
C PRO A 157 22.16 11.17 14.10
N ALA A 158 21.92 10.43 13.03
CA ALA A 158 22.75 10.43 11.83
C ALA A 158 21.90 10.11 10.60
N ASP A 159 22.33 10.52 9.42
CA ASP A 159 21.66 10.11 8.19
C ASP A 159 21.78 8.60 7.98
N LEU A 160 20.68 7.96 7.56
CA LEU A 160 20.64 6.51 7.27
C LEU A 160 20.02 6.25 5.89
N PHE A 161 20.20 5.03 5.39
CA PHE A 161 19.56 4.56 4.16
C PHE A 161 18.81 3.26 4.46
N LEU A 162 17.49 3.33 4.58
CA LEU A 162 16.64 2.15 4.85
C LEU A 162 16.68 1.21 3.64
N ASP A 163 17.19 -0.01 3.82
CA ASP A 163 17.21 -1.05 2.79
C ASP A 163 15.81 -1.62 2.57
N THR A 164 15.36 -1.61 1.31
CA THR A 164 14.02 -2.08 0.94
C THR A 164 14.05 -3.32 0.04
N ARG A 165 15.20 -3.99 -0.10
CA ARG A 165 15.36 -5.15 -1.01
C ARG A 165 14.60 -6.40 -0.56
N SER A 166 14.44 -6.60 0.75
CA SER A 166 13.69 -7.74 1.32
C SER A 166 12.19 -7.49 1.44
N TRP A 167 11.76 -6.25 1.18
CA TRP A 167 10.38 -5.80 1.22
C TRP A 167 9.73 -5.97 -0.16
N GLY A 168 8.42 -5.70 -0.31
CA GLY A 168 7.73 -5.83 -1.60
C GLY A 168 7.49 -4.48 -2.27
N LYS A 169 6.44 -3.79 -1.80
CA LYS A 169 6.07 -2.46 -2.26
C LYS A 169 5.29 -1.73 -1.19
N GLY A 170 5.65 -0.50 -0.87
CA GLY A 170 4.95 0.20 0.19
C GLY A 170 5.40 1.63 0.43
N VAL A 171 5.08 2.10 1.64
CA VAL A 171 5.47 3.41 2.18
C VAL A 171 6.11 3.22 3.53
N ALA A 172 7.21 3.92 3.80
CA ALA A 172 7.86 3.91 5.11
C ALA A 172 7.71 5.26 5.82
N ILE A 173 7.53 5.23 7.14
CA ILE A 173 7.33 6.39 8.00
C ILE A 173 8.22 6.22 9.24
N VAL A 174 9.16 7.14 9.47
CA VAL A 174 10.04 7.12 10.66
C VAL A 174 9.63 8.24 11.61
N ASN A 175 9.38 7.92 12.89
CA ASN A 175 8.98 8.92 13.90
C ASN A 175 7.83 9.86 13.45
N GLY A 176 6.93 9.39 12.58
CA GLY A 176 5.84 10.18 11.98
C GLY A 176 6.20 10.93 10.68
N PHE A 177 7.46 10.95 10.27
CA PHE A 177 7.93 11.53 9.01
C PHE A 177 7.84 10.50 7.86
N ALA A 178 7.11 10.84 6.80
CA ALA A 178 6.98 9.98 5.62
C ALA A 178 8.26 10.00 4.77
N LEU A 179 8.96 8.86 4.71
CA LEU A 179 10.19 8.69 3.93
C LEU A 179 9.92 8.58 2.42
N GLY A 180 8.72 8.11 2.06
CA GLY A 180 8.30 7.93 0.68
C GLY A 180 8.03 6.47 0.35
N ARG A 181 8.06 6.17 -0.95
CA ARG A 181 7.63 4.89 -1.51
C ARG A 181 8.83 4.05 -1.87
N TYR A 182 8.72 2.74 -1.65
CA TYR A 182 9.68 1.76 -2.14
C TYR A 182 8.98 0.72 -3.02
N TRP A 183 9.76 0.09 -3.89
CA TRP A 183 9.32 -1.04 -4.71
C TRP A 183 10.53 -1.88 -5.10
N THR A 184 10.45 -3.19 -4.93
CA THR A 184 11.46 -4.15 -5.37
C THR A 184 11.82 -4.09 -6.85
N ARG A 185 10.95 -3.52 -7.69
CA ARG A 185 11.24 -3.31 -9.11
C ARG A 185 12.44 -2.40 -9.37
N GLY A 186 12.89 -1.64 -8.36
CA GLY A 186 14.02 -0.73 -8.50
C GLY A 186 13.72 0.47 -9.42
N PRO A 187 14.74 1.21 -9.87
CA PRO A 187 16.17 0.98 -9.61
C PRO A 187 16.59 1.37 -8.18
N GLN A 188 15.78 2.21 -7.50
CA GLN A 188 16.04 2.61 -6.13
C GLN A 188 15.71 1.47 -5.15
N HIS A 189 16.68 1.12 -4.30
CA HIS A 189 16.57 0.04 -3.30
C HIS A 189 16.78 0.51 -1.86
N THR A 190 16.96 1.82 -1.67
CA THR A 190 17.04 2.46 -0.36
C THR A 190 16.14 3.67 -0.25
N LEU A 191 15.60 3.94 0.93
CA LEU A 191 14.99 5.22 1.27
C LEU A 191 15.95 6.03 2.15
N TYR A 192 16.22 7.27 1.76
CA TYR A 192 16.98 8.20 2.59
C TYR A 192 16.20 8.54 3.86
N VAL A 193 16.86 8.41 5.01
CA VAL A 193 16.33 8.73 6.33
C VAL A 193 17.12 9.92 6.87
N PRO A 194 16.54 11.13 6.87
CA PRO A 194 17.25 12.31 7.33
C PRO A 194 17.51 12.21 8.83
N GLY A 195 18.75 12.44 9.26
CA GLY A 195 19.14 12.43 10.68
C GLY A 195 18.35 13.44 11.52
N ALA A 196 17.89 14.54 10.90
CA ALA A 196 17.00 15.52 11.53
C ALA A 196 15.62 14.94 11.94
N GLN A 197 15.23 13.78 11.40
CA GLN A 197 14.00 13.06 11.77
C GLN A 197 14.27 11.93 12.78
N LEU A 198 15.52 11.78 13.23
CA LEU A 198 15.96 10.78 14.18
C LEU A 198 16.39 11.44 15.50
N ARG A 199 16.48 10.62 16.54
CA ARG A 199 16.89 11.04 17.89
C ARG A 199 17.84 10.01 18.50
N ALA A 200 18.64 10.48 19.47
CA ALA A 200 19.31 9.56 20.39
C ALA A 200 18.26 8.76 21.18
N GLY A 201 18.57 7.50 21.47
CA GLY A 201 17.64 6.52 22.01
C GLY A 201 16.68 5.98 20.95
N ARG A 202 15.43 5.75 21.36
CA ARG A 202 14.43 5.02 20.58
C ARG A 202 13.90 5.80 19.38
N ASN A 203 13.88 5.13 18.24
CA ASN A 203 13.22 5.54 17.01
C ASN A 203 12.19 4.49 16.59
N ASP A 204 11.01 4.91 16.13
CA ASP A 204 9.98 4.02 15.60
C ASP A 204 9.93 4.11 14.07
N LEU A 205 9.84 2.96 13.42
CA LEU A 205 9.60 2.83 11.98
C LEU A 205 8.27 2.11 11.76
N VAL A 206 7.42 2.69 10.93
CA VAL A 206 6.20 2.05 10.44
C VAL A 206 6.29 1.85 8.94
N VAL A 207 5.97 0.65 8.48
CA VAL A 207 5.95 0.29 7.07
C VAL A 207 4.54 -0.13 6.69
N PHE A 208 3.98 0.52 5.67
CA PHE A 208 2.76 0.05 5.01
C PHE A 208 3.15 -0.78 3.79
N GLU A 209 3.20 -2.10 3.96
CA GLU A 209 3.57 -3.08 2.93
C GLU A 209 2.31 -3.52 2.17
N THR A 210 2.32 -3.44 0.84
CA THR A 210 1.20 -3.71 -0.08
C THR A 210 1.53 -4.75 -1.16
N GLY A 211 2.75 -5.26 -1.14
CA GLY A 211 3.25 -6.42 -1.86
C GLY A 211 3.41 -7.58 -0.88
N ALA A 212 4.52 -8.28 -0.95
CA ALA A 212 4.88 -9.32 0.00
C ALA A 212 6.33 -9.11 0.43
N ALA A 213 6.63 -9.38 1.70
CA ALA A 213 7.99 -9.32 2.23
C ALA A 213 8.38 -10.70 2.76
N ALA A 214 9.40 -11.30 2.14
CA ALA A 214 9.89 -12.65 2.46
C ALA A 214 10.80 -12.69 3.68
N ASP A 215 11.38 -11.55 4.04
CA ASP A 215 12.22 -11.38 5.21
C ASP A 215 12.06 -9.93 5.70
N PRO A 216 10.98 -9.62 6.46
CA PRO A 216 10.61 -8.25 6.83
C PRO A 216 11.49 -7.69 7.95
N VAL A 217 12.81 -7.81 7.79
CA VAL A 217 13.83 -7.26 8.66
C VAL A 217 14.16 -5.84 8.23
N VAL A 218 14.26 -4.95 9.21
CA VAL A 218 14.69 -3.57 9.00
C VAL A 218 16.21 -3.53 9.03
N ALA A 219 16.82 -3.06 7.95
CA ALA A 219 18.25 -2.85 7.85
C ALA A 219 18.54 -1.46 7.30
N PHE A 220 19.68 -0.88 7.71
CA PHE A 220 20.16 0.40 7.22
C PHE A 220 21.53 0.21 6.57
N LEU A 221 21.71 0.75 5.37
CA LEU A 221 22.98 0.74 4.64
C LEU A 221 23.79 2.00 4.94
N ALA A 222 25.12 1.89 4.77
CA ALA A 222 26.03 3.01 4.95
C ALA A 222 25.97 4.04 3.81
N GLN A 223 25.46 3.65 2.64
CA GLN A 223 25.39 4.45 1.41
C GLN A 223 24.08 4.15 0.67
N PRO A 224 23.60 5.07 -0.18
CA PRO A 224 22.40 4.83 -0.97
C PRO A 224 22.66 3.77 -2.05
N GLU A 225 21.69 2.87 -2.23
CA GLU A 225 21.62 1.93 -3.37
C GLU A 225 20.50 2.41 -4.30
N LEU A 226 20.89 3.01 -5.42
CA LEU A 226 20.00 3.67 -6.38
C LEU A 226 19.92 2.95 -7.74
N GLY A 227 20.55 1.78 -7.85
CA GLY A 227 20.65 1.00 -9.07
C GLY A 227 22.00 1.17 -9.75
N HIS A 228 22.12 0.64 -10.98
CA HIS A 228 23.37 0.67 -11.73
C HIS A 228 23.84 2.10 -12.01
N LEU A 229 25.13 2.34 -11.81
CA LEU A 229 25.79 3.53 -12.33
C LEU A 229 25.88 3.45 -13.85
N GLU A 230 25.71 4.58 -14.55
CA GLU A 230 25.95 4.63 -15.99
C GLU A 230 27.38 4.18 -16.28
N SER A 231 27.52 3.17 -17.15
CA SER A 231 28.79 2.63 -17.64
C SER A 231 29.29 3.40 -18.85
#